data_AF-A0A9P9Z0Q0-F1
#
_entry.id   AF-A0A9P9Z0Q0-F1
#
_cell.length_a   1.000
_cell.length_b   1.000
_cell.length_c   1.000
_cell.angle_alpha   90.00
_cell.angle_beta   90.00
_cell.angle_gamma   90.00
#
_symmetry.space_group_name_H-M   'P 1'
#
loop_
_entity.id
_entity.type
_entity.pdbx_description
1 polymer ?
#
loop_
_entity_poly.entity_id
_entity_poly.type
_entity_poly.pdbx_seq_one_letter_code
_entity_poly.pdbx_strand_id
1 'polypeptide(L)'
;MHGSSHLTLTLTLAFVLIFLGCTQAQGGDLFRCNVQYKCSDEKELVWAMADERCHVFHNKCLLKVEQCSRKNSGKSELIETTSDICKPSCTKICPDVYSPVCAQIFQEEYITFSNECEMRNYICSNERPYSYFAIGECVEQPAG
;
A
#
# COMPACT_ATOMS: atom_id res chain seq x y z
N MET A 1 10.81 51.23 -19.97
CA MET A 1 10.76 50.36 -18.78
C MET A 1 9.92 49.09 -19.06
N HIS A 2 10.29 48.28 -20.06
CA HIS A 2 9.52 47.10 -20.51
C HIS A 2 10.23 45.75 -20.25
N GLY A 3 11.40 45.75 -19.60
CA GLY A 3 12.24 44.55 -19.42
C GLY A 3 11.93 43.68 -18.19
N SER A 4 11.26 44.21 -17.16
CA SER A 4 11.01 43.45 -15.92
C SER A 4 9.86 42.46 -16.02
N SER A 5 8.86 42.71 -16.89
CA SER A 5 7.63 41.91 -16.94
C SER A 5 7.82 40.57 -17.64
N HIS A 6 8.67 40.50 -18.66
CA HIS A 6 8.98 39.23 -19.34
C HIS A 6 9.84 38.32 -18.47
N LEU A 7 10.79 38.88 -17.71
CA LEU A 7 11.67 38.12 -16.83
C LEU A 7 10.91 37.50 -15.64
N THR A 8 9.92 38.21 -15.10
CA THR A 8 9.05 37.69 -14.03
C THR A 8 8.10 36.62 -14.57
N LEU A 9 7.57 36.78 -15.78
CA LEU A 9 6.73 35.77 -16.42
C LEU A 9 7.51 34.48 -16.73
N THR A 10 8.75 34.58 -17.21
CA THR A 10 9.57 33.39 -17.52
C THR A 10 10.00 32.66 -16.25
N LEU A 11 10.36 33.38 -15.18
CA LEU A 11 10.68 32.77 -13.89
C LEU A 11 9.48 32.04 -13.28
N THR A 12 8.29 32.64 -13.32
CA THR A 12 7.07 32.00 -12.79
C THR A 12 6.68 30.76 -13.60
N LEU A 13 6.78 30.80 -14.93
CA LEU A 13 6.52 29.63 -15.78
C LEU A 13 7.53 28.50 -15.52
N ALA A 14 8.81 28.83 -15.32
CA ALA A 14 9.83 27.84 -14.99
C ALA A 14 9.57 27.18 -13.63
N PHE A 15 9.18 27.94 -12.62
CA PHE A 15 8.77 27.40 -11.33
C PHE A 15 7.56 26.46 -11.47
N VAL A 16 6.53 26.85 -12.22
CA VAL A 16 5.34 26.01 -12.46
C VAL A 16 5.69 24.72 -13.19
N LEU A 17 6.57 24.75 -14.19
CA LEU A 17 7.03 23.55 -14.90
C LEU A 17 7.86 22.62 -14.00
N ILE A 18 8.66 23.17 -13.09
CA ILE A 18 9.38 22.39 -12.07
C ILE A 18 8.39 21.74 -11.10
N PHE A 19 7.37 22.47 -10.63
CA PHE A 19 6.34 21.91 -9.75
C PHE A 19 5.50 20.82 -10.44
N LEU A 20 5.17 20.99 -11.73
CA LEU A 20 4.46 19.98 -12.53
C LEU A 20 5.34 18.76 -12.85
N GLY A 21 6.66 18.93 -12.97
CA GLY A 21 7.61 17.84 -13.19
C GLY A 21 7.89 16.99 -11.93
N CYS A 22 7.50 17.44 -10.75
CA CYS A 22 7.70 16.73 -9.48
C CYS A 22 6.55 15.79 -9.08
N THR A 23 5.60 15.49 -9.97
CA THR A 23 4.63 14.42 -9.71
C THR A 23 5.33 13.05 -9.78
N GLN A 24 5.94 12.63 -8.67
CA GLN A 24 6.54 11.32 -8.55
C GLN A 24 5.47 10.23 -8.74
N ALA A 25 5.75 9.29 -9.63
CA ALA A 25 4.95 8.10 -9.87
C ALA A 25 4.97 7.19 -8.63
N GLN A 26 3.94 7.28 -7.78
CA GLN A 26 3.83 6.53 -6.51
C GLN A 26 3.58 5.01 -6.67
N GLY A 27 3.45 4.49 -7.89
CA GLY A 27 3.14 3.07 -8.15
C GLY A 27 4.33 2.16 -8.47
N GLY A 28 5.55 2.70 -8.61
CA GLY A 28 6.71 1.93 -9.07
C GLY A 28 7.43 1.11 -7.99
N ASP A 29 7.31 1.50 -6.73
CA ASP A 29 8.13 0.95 -5.65
C ASP A 29 7.74 -0.50 -5.30
N LEU A 30 6.45 -0.77 -5.18
CA LEU A 30 5.94 -2.10 -4.84
C LEU A 30 6.25 -3.12 -5.95
N PHE A 31 6.10 -2.72 -7.23
CA PHE A 31 6.43 -3.59 -8.36
C PHE A 31 7.91 -3.96 -8.37
N ARG A 32 8.80 -3.00 -8.14
CA ARG A 32 10.25 -3.24 -8.06
C ARG A 32 10.62 -4.20 -6.94
N CYS A 33 10.01 -4.02 -5.76
CA CYS A 33 10.25 -4.90 -4.62
C CYS A 33 9.74 -6.33 -4.90
N ASN A 34 8.56 -6.50 -5.49
CA ASN A 34 8.08 -7.82 -5.89
C ASN A 34 8.99 -8.54 -6.89
N VAL A 35 9.55 -7.82 -7.86
CA VAL A 35 10.51 -8.41 -8.82
C VAL A 35 11.81 -8.83 -8.12
N GLN A 36 12.23 -8.09 -7.10
CA GLN A 36 13.44 -8.38 -6.33
C GLN A 36 13.29 -9.61 -5.43
N TYR A 37 12.12 -9.80 -4.81
CA TYR A 37 11.86 -10.91 -3.89
C TYR A 37 10.89 -11.92 -4.52
N LYS A 38 11.43 -13.04 -5.00
CA LYS A 38 10.62 -14.17 -5.47
C LYS A 38 10.18 -15.02 -4.28
N CYS A 39 9.00 -14.74 -3.75
CA CYS A 39 8.46 -15.43 -2.58
C CYS A 39 7.74 -16.72 -2.96
N SER A 40 7.84 -17.75 -2.10
CA SER A 40 6.99 -18.94 -2.18
C SER A 40 5.57 -18.62 -1.70
N ASP A 41 4.67 -19.55 -1.97
CA ASP A 41 3.27 -19.53 -1.54
C ASP A 41 3.05 -20.32 -0.24
N GLU A 42 4.12 -20.81 0.39
CA GLU A 42 4.09 -21.46 1.69
C GLU A 42 3.53 -20.52 2.77
N LYS A 43 2.56 -21.02 3.53
CA LYS A 43 1.88 -20.28 4.59
C LYS A 43 2.63 -20.42 5.90
N GLU A 44 3.29 -19.35 6.32
CA GLU A 44 3.99 -19.21 7.60
C GLU A 44 3.75 -17.79 8.11
N LEU A 45 2.61 -17.56 8.78
CA LEU A 45 2.18 -16.19 9.09
C LEU A 45 3.21 -15.43 9.94
N VAL A 46 3.52 -14.21 9.51
CA VAL A 46 4.39 -13.28 10.23
C VAL A 46 3.61 -12.03 10.59
N TRP A 47 3.81 -11.55 11.82
CA TRP A 47 3.13 -10.41 12.38
C TRP A 47 4.11 -9.25 12.58
N ALA A 48 3.70 -8.05 12.23
CA ALA A 48 4.50 -6.85 12.44
C ALA A 48 3.63 -5.62 12.73
N MET A 49 4.22 -4.64 13.39
CA MET A 49 3.57 -3.40 13.79
C MET A 49 4.21 -2.22 13.08
N ALA A 50 3.38 -1.29 12.61
CA ALA A 50 3.80 0.03 12.15
C ALA A 50 2.64 1.01 12.35
N ASP A 51 2.95 2.26 12.72
CA ASP A 51 1.94 3.32 12.87
C ASP A 51 0.77 2.91 13.80
N GLU A 52 1.10 2.24 14.91
CA GLU A 52 0.15 1.65 15.87
C GLU A 52 -0.83 0.63 15.27
N ARG A 53 -0.61 0.17 14.05
CA ARG A 53 -1.44 -0.82 13.37
C ARG A 53 -0.72 -2.14 13.25
N CYS A 54 -1.48 -3.21 13.45
CA CYS A 54 -1.02 -4.57 13.21
C CYS A 54 -1.12 -4.95 11.73
N HIS A 55 -0.11 -5.65 11.25
CA HIS A 55 -0.01 -6.20 9.91
C HIS A 55 0.30 -7.69 10.00
N VAL A 56 -0.41 -8.50 9.20
CA VAL A 56 -0.16 -9.93 9.03
C VAL A 56 0.26 -10.19 7.59
N PHE A 57 1.30 -11.00 7.42
CA PHE A 57 1.86 -11.38 6.14
C PHE A 57 1.82 -12.90 6.01
N HIS A 58 1.59 -13.41 4.80
CA HIS A 58 1.50 -14.85 4.55
C HIS A 58 2.81 -15.59 4.84
N ASN A 59 3.94 -14.92 4.63
CA ASN A 59 5.25 -15.39 5.06
C ASN A 59 6.27 -14.26 5.22
N LYS A 60 7.42 -14.61 5.77
CA LYS A 60 8.54 -13.69 6.04
C LYS A 60 9.08 -13.03 4.77
N CYS A 61 9.01 -13.69 3.63
CA CYS A 61 9.45 -13.11 2.36
C CYS A 61 8.55 -11.94 1.95
N LEU A 62 7.23 -12.09 2.09
CA LEU A 62 6.26 -11.05 1.75
C LEU A 62 6.33 -9.86 2.72
N LEU A 63 6.65 -10.09 3.99
CA LEU A 63 7.00 -8.99 4.90
C LEU A 63 8.17 -8.16 4.36
N LYS A 64 9.22 -8.80 3.81
CA LYS A 64 10.38 -8.08 3.24
C LYS A 64 10.02 -7.29 1.98
N VAL A 65 9.10 -7.81 1.15
CA VAL A 65 8.56 -7.07 0.00
C VAL A 65 7.92 -5.77 0.46
N GLU A 66 7.01 -5.85 1.44
CA GLU A 66 6.34 -4.67 1.97
C GLU A 66 7.34 -3.72 2.64
N GLN A 67 8.28 -4.23 3.44
CA GLN A 67 9.33 -3.42 4.07
C GLN A 67 10.18 -2.66 3.03
N CYS A 68 10.53 -3.31 1.91
CA CYS A 68 11.20 -2.68 0.78
C CYS A 68 10.35 -1.54 0.18
N SER A 69 9.06 -1.80 -0.07
CA SER A 69 8.15 -0.79 -0.62
C SER A 69 7.99 0.40 0.32
N ARG A 70 7.84 0.14 1.62
CA ARG A 70 7.71 1.17 2.66
C ARG A 70 8.93 2.06 2.72
N LYS A 71 10.13 1.48 2.69
CA LYS A 71 11.40 2.23 2.64
C LYS A 71 11.48 3.15 1.43
N ASN A 72 11.12 2.64 0.24
CA ASN A 72 11.18 3.45 -0.99
C ASN A 72 10.17 4.61 -0.97
N SER A 73 9.00 4.39 -0.37
CA SER A 73 7.94 5.40 -0.28
C SER A 73 7.97 6.23 1.02
N GLY A 74 9.03 6.14 1.83
CA GLY A 74 9.20 6.93 3.06
C GLY A 74 8.20 6.61 4.19
N LYS A 75 7.58 5.43 4.18
CA LYS A 75 6.70 4.95 5.26
C LYS A 75 7.53 4.40 6.42
N SER A 76 6.95 4.39 7.63
CA SER A 76 7.62 3.87 8.83
C SER A 76 7.98 2.39 8.70
N GLU A 77 8.96 1.92 9.46
CA GLU A 77 9.39 0.52 9.42
C GLU A 77 8.39 -0.43 10.09
N LEU A 78 8.23 -1.64 9.53
CA LEU A 78 7.52 -2.74 10.17
C LEU A 78 8.41 -3.40 11.22
N ILE A 79 7.94 -3.44 12.46
CA ILE A 79 8.61 -4.12 13.57
C ILE A 79 7.92 -5.45 13.81
N GLU A 80 8.63 -6.54 13.54
CA GLU A 80 8.13 -7.88 13.80
C GLU A 80 7.81 -8.11 15.27
N THR A 81 6.71 -8.82 15.51
CA THR A 81 6.22 -9.11 16.86
C THR A 81 5.44 -10.42 16.88
N THR A 82 4.92 -10.80 18.04
CA THR A 82 4.05 -11.98 18.17
C THR A 82 2.61 -11.63 17.81
N SER A 83 1.85 -12.64 17.40
CA SER A 83 0.39 -12.54 17.20
C SER A 83 -0.31 -11.91 18.41
N ASP A 84 0.05 -12.31 19.62
CA ASP A 84 -0.62 -11.87 20.85
C ASP A 84 -0.44 -10.37 21.12
N ILE A 85 0.71 -9.82 20.75
CA ILE A 85 0.99 -8.37 20.85
C ILE A 85 0.32 -7.62 19.70
N CYS A 86 0.30 -8.21 18.50
CA CYS A 86 -0.17 -7.55 17.29
C CYS A 86 -1.70 -7.48 17.22
N LYS A 87 -2.40 -8.61 17.36
CA LYS A 87 -3.85 -8.74 17.12
C LYS A 87 -4.74 -7.72 17.82
N PRO A 88 -4.47 -7.30 19.08
CA PRO A 88 -5.24 -6.23 19.72
C PRO A 88 -5.27 -4.92 18.92
N SER A 89 -4.31 -4.71 18.01
CA SER A 89 -4.17 -3.52 17.16
C SER A 89 -4.64 -3.74 15.70
N CYS A 90 -5.32 -4.85 15.39
CA CYS A 90 -5.89 -5.10 14.07
C CYS A 90 -7.03 -4.12 13.73
N THR A 91 -7.99 -3.98 14.64
CA THR A 91 -9.20 -3.19 14.43
C THR A 91 -8.91 -1.73 14.66
N LYS A 92 -9.12 -0.92 13.62
CA LYS A 92 -9.11 0.54 13.68
C LYS A 92 -10.49 1.08 13.33
N ILE A 93 -10.81 2.26 13.86
CA ILE A 93 -12.01 2.99 13.44
C ILE A 93 -11.78 3.42 12.00
N CYS A 94 -12.67 2.98 11.11
CA CYS A 94 -12.62 3.32 9.70
C CYS A 94 -13.62 4.43 9.36
N PRO A 95 -13.30 5.29 8.39
CA PRO A 95 -14.25 6.27 7.91
C PRO A 95 -15.42 5.56 7.22
N ASP A 96 -16.63 6.08 7.42
CA ASP A 96 -17.83 5.65 6.69
C ASP A 96 -17.85 6.29 5.29
N VAL A 97 -16.83 5.96 4.50
CA VAL A 97 -16.68 6.39 3.11
C VAL A 97 -16.53 5.16 2.24
N TYR A 98 -17.28 5.15 1.15
CA TYR A 98 -17.18 4.11 0.15
C TYR A 98 -16.11 4.49 -0.89
N SER A 99 -14.94 3.86 -0.77
CA SER A 99 -13.77 4.00 -1.64
C SER A 99 -13.19 2.61 -1.86
N PRO A 100 -13.84 1.77 -2.68
CA PRO A 100 -13.67 0.33 -2.63
C PRO A 100 -12.27 -0.10 -3.00
N VAL A 101 -11.88 -1.26 -2.47
CA VAL A 101 -10.66 -1.96 -2.85
C VAL A 101 -10.98 -3.43 -3.09
N CYS A 102 -10.35 -4.00 -4.11
CA CYS A 102 -10.41 -5.42 -4.40
C CYS A 102 -9.15 -6.08 -3.90
N ALA A 103 -9.26 -7.03 -2.97
CA ALA A 103 -8.13 -7.80 -2.49
C ALA A 103 -8.23 -9.26 -2.94
N GLN A 104 -7.13 -9.79 -3.45
CA GLN A 104 -6.95 -11.23 -3.64
C GLN A 104 -6.44 -11.83 -2.33
N ILE A 105 -7.22 -12.70 -1.70
CA ILE A 105 -6.74 -13.46 -0.55
C ILE A 105 -5.82 -14.58 -1.06
N PHE A 106 -4.72 -14.85 -0.35
CA PHE A 106 -3.71 -15.83 -0.78
C PHE A 106 -4.34 -17.18 -1.15
N GLN A 107 -4.24 -17.57 -2.43
CA GLN A 107 -4.80 -18.81 -3.00
C GLN A 107 -6.32 -18.99 -2.80
N GLU A 108 -7.03 -17.90 -2.55
CA GLU A 108 -8.44 -17.89 -2.19
C GLU A 108 -9.19 -16.93 -3.15
N GLU A 109 -10.38 -16.46 -2.74
CA GLU A 109 -11.21 -15.58 -3.54
C GLU A 109 -10.72 -14.12 -3.60
N TYR A 110 -11.28 -13.39 -4.55
CA TYR A 110 -11.23 -11.93 -4.60
C TYR A 110 -12.39 -11.37 -3.78
N ILE A 111 -12.10 -10.44 -2.87
CA ILE A 111 -13.10 -9.81 -2.00
C ILE A 111 -13.07 -8.29 -2.20
N THR A 112 -14.23 -7.72 -2.48
CA THR A 112 -14.45 -6.27 -2.47
C THR A 112 -14.66 -5.80 -1.04
N PHE A 113 -13.86 -4.83 -0.59
CA PHE A 113 -14.06 -4.12 0.67
C PHE A 113 -14.50 -2.69 0.39
N SER A 114 -15.33 -2.14 1.28
CA SER A 114 -15.87 -0.76 1.16
C SER A 114 -14.76 0.30 1.15
N ASN A 115 -13.66 0.05 1.86
CA ASN A 115 -12.43 0.85 1.78
C ASN A 115 -11.21 0.06 2.31
N GLU A 116 -10.02 0.61 2.11
CA GLU A 116 -8.75 -0.01 2.52
C GLU A 116 -8.63 -0.21 4.04
N CYS A 117 -9.22 0.67 4.86
CA CYS A 117 -9.18 0.52 6.30
C CYS A 117 -9.95 -0.73 6.75
N GLU A 118 -11.14 -0.95 6.17
CA GLU A 118 -11.96 -2.13 6.43
C GLU A 118 -11.31 -3.41 5.92
N MET A 119 -10.71 -3.37 4.72
CA MET A 119 -9.90 -4.48 4.20
C MET A 119 -8.82 -4.88 5.21
N ARG A 120 -8.02 -3.91 5.68
CA ARG A 120 -6.92 -4.18 6.62
C ARG A 120 -7.43 -4.67 7.99
N ASN A 121 -8.58 -4.20 8.47
CA ASN A 121 -9.23 -4.74 9.68
C ASN A 121 -9.56 -6.22 9.49
N TYR A 122 -10.30 -6.53 8.41
CA TYR A 122 -10.73 -7.90 8.10
C TYR A 122 -9.56 -8.86 8.00
N ILE A 123 -8.54 -8.50 7.21
CA ILE A 123 -7.40 -9.36 6.91
C ILE A 123 -6.60 -9.68 8.16
N CYS A 124 -6.37 -8.68 9.00
CA CYS A 124 -5.63 -8.81 10.24
C CYS A 124 -6.40 -9.67 11.26
N SER A 125 -7.68 -9.36 11.48
CA SER A 125 -8.50 -10.04 12.49
C SER A 125 -8.83 -11.49 12.12
N ASN A 126 -8.90 -11.81 10.83
CA ASN A 126 -9.22 -13.15 10.35
C ASN A 126 -8.00 -13.97 9.91
N GLU A 127 -6.78 -13.43 10.04
CA GLU A 127 -5.54 -14.10 9.61
C GLU A 127 -5.55 -14.50 8.12
N ARG A 128 -6.16 -13.67 7.28
CA ARG A 128 -6.33 -13.87 5.83
C ARG A 128 -5.51 -12.83 5.06
N PRO A 129 -4.17 -12.90 5.06
CA PRO A 129 -3.34 -11.95 4.32
C PRO A 129 -3.72 -11.95 2.82
N TYR A 130 -3.68 -10.77 2.20
CA TYR A 130 -3.84 -10.62 0.76
C TYR A 130 -2.52 -10.82 0.04
N SER A 131 -2.55 -11.39 -1.17
CA SER A 131 -1.40 -11.44 -2.09
C SER A 131 -1.27 -10.17 -2.92
N TYR A 132 -2.41 -9.54 -3.22
CA TYR A 132 -2.52 -8.34 -4.02
C TYR A 132 -3.80 -7.60 -3.67
N PHE A 133 -3.80 -6.27 -3.81
CA PHE A 133 -5.04 -5.51 -3.84
C PHE A 133 -4.94 -4.30 -4.78
N ALA A 134 -6.08 -3.82 -5.25
CA ALA A 134 -6.21 -2.68 -6.13
C ALA A 134 -7.36 -1.77 -5.68
N ILE A 135 -7.31 -0.51 -6.12
CA ILE A 135 -8.42 0.43 -5.97
C ILE A 135 -9.55 0.01 -6.92
N GLY A 136 -10.79 0.08 -6.45
CA GLY A 136 -11.99 -0.34 -7.17
C GLY A 136 -12.59 -1.63 -6.60
N GLU A 137 -13.78 -1.98 -7.06
CA GLU A 137 -14.39 -3.26 -6.74
C GLU A 137 -13.72 -4.41 -7.51
N CYS A 138 -13.88 -5.64 -7.03
CA CYS A 138 -13.47 -6.81 -7.77
C CYS A 138 -14.33 -6.98 -9.01
N VAL A 139 -13.68 -7.18 -10.15
CA VAL A 139 -14.37 -7.62 -11.37
C VAL A 139 -14.69 -9.10 -11.25
N GLU A 140 -15.90 -9.50 -11.61
CA GLU A 140 -16.30 -10.91 -11.52
C GLU A 140 -15.47 -11.83 -12.43
N GLN A 141 -14.80 -11.27 -13.45
CA GLN A 141 -13.81 -11.95 -14.31
C GLN A 141 -12.78 -10.93 -14.85
N PRO A 142 -11.49 -11.28 -15.01
CA PRO A 142 -10.59 -10.48 -15.83
C PRO A 142 -11.11 -10.50 -17.27
N ALA A 143 -11.25 -9.34 -17.91
CA ALA A 143 -11.30 -9.31 -19.37
C ALA A 143 -9.99 -9.96 -19.87
N GLY A 144 -10.12 -11.07 -20.59
CA GLY A 144 -9.01 -11.89 -21.06
C GLY A 144 -8.09 -11.21 -22.07
#